data_AF-A0A377LYG7-F1
#
_entry.id   AF-A0A377LYG7-F1
#
_cell.length_a   1.000
_cell.length_b   1.000
_cell.length_c   1.000
_cell.angle_alpha   90.00
_cell.angle_beta   90.00
_cell.angle_gamma   90.00
#
_symmetry.space_group_name_H-M   'P 1'
#
loop_
_entity.id
_entity.type
_entity.pdbx_description
1 polymer ?
#
loop_
_entity_poly.entity_id
_entity_poly.type
_entity_poly.pdbx_seq_one_letter_code
_entity_poly.pdbx_strand_id
1 'polypeptide(L)'
;MGITQHNKGTSNVRLIADVLLLRGNIGKPGAGICPLRGHSNVQGNRTVGISEKPTPAFLNRLKEVFGFEPPSHHGHDAVQATQAMIDGRARALICLGGNFAVAMPDHENGFPAMSKLDLSVHVGTKLNRTHLLVGKETFILPCLGRTELDMQASGRQSITVEDSMSMVHASSGKLKPPLLCFAPNRLLWPAWRKRP
;
A
#
# COMPACT_ATOMS: atom_id res chain seq x y z
N MET A 1 -6.26 -16.23 1.06
CA MET A 1 -5.79 -15.87 2.42
C MET A 1 -5.81 -17.03 3.40
N GLY A 2 -6.78 -17.95 3.37
CA GLY A 2 -6.85 -19.14 4.25
C GLY A 2 -5.75 -20.20 4.10
N ILE A 3 -4.62 -19.85 3.48
CA ILE A 3 -3.41 -20.67 3.42
C ILE A 3 -2.25 -19.84 3.96
N THR A 4 -2.10 -18.62 3.45
CA THR A 4 -0.99 -17.72 3.78
C THR A 4 -1.09 -17.09 5.16
N GLN A 5 -2.30 -16.82 5.68
CA GLN A 5 -2.53 -16.22 7.00
C GLN A 5 -2.61 -17.28 8.11
N HIS A 6 -1.62 -18.16 8.15
CA HIS A 6 -1.44 -19.14 9.22
C HIS A 6 0.02 -19.10 9.70
N ASN A 7 0.28 -19.54 10.93
CA ASN A 7 1.62 -19.63 11.52
C ASN A 7 2.62 -20.43 10.66
N LYS A 8 2.13 -21.36 9.83
CA LYS A 8 2.92 -22.16 8.88
C LYS A 8 2.59 -21.84 7.42
N GLY A 9 2.08 -20.65 7.13
CA GLY A 9 1.60 -20.27 5.80
C GLY A 9 2.63 -20.48 4.69
N THR A 10 3.90 -20.14 4.92
CA THR A 10 4.99 -20.38 3.96
C THR A 10 5.19 -21.87 3.68
N SER A 11 5.15 -22.72 4.72
CA SER A 11 5.26 -24.17 4.56
C SER A 11 4.07 -24.74 3.80
N ASN A 12 2.85 -24.25 4.08
CA ASN A 12 1.66 -24.68 3.36
C ASN A 12 1.75 -24.36 1.87
N VAL A 13 2.22 -23.15 1.51
CA VAL A 13 2.43 -22.77 0.10
C VAL A 13 3.49 -23.66 -0.56
N ARG A 14 4.60 -23.96 0.13
CA ARG A 14 5.62 -24.89 -0.38
C ARG A 14 5.04 -26.27 -0.66
N LEU A 15 4.30 -26.85 0.29
CA LEU A 15 3.71 -28.18 0.12
C LEU A 15 2.72 -28.23 -1.07
N ILE A 16 1.95 -27.16 -1.29
CA ILE A 16 1.09 -27.06 -2.48
C ILE A 16 1.94 -27.07 -3.76
N ALA A 17 3.04 -26.30 -3.79
CA ALA A 17 3.95 -26.29 -4.94
C ALA A 17 4.60 -27.66 -5.17
N ASP A 18 5.04 -28.34 -4.12
CA ASP A 18 5.64 -29.67 -4.20
C ASP A 18 4.68 -30.70 -4.81
N VAL A 19 3.41 -30.69 -4.37
CA VAL A 19 2.37 -31.58 -4.94
C VAL A 19 2.14 -31.28 -6.43
N LEU A 20 2.10 -30.00 -6.82
CA LEU A 20 1.95 -29.61 -8.23
C LEU A 20 3.16 -30.07 -9.06
N LEU A 21 4.38 -29.96 -8.54
CA LEU A 21 5.59 -30.44 -9.19
C LEU A 21 5.57 -31.97 -9.35
N LEU A 22 5.25 -32.72 -8.29
CA LEU A 22 5.15 -34.18 -8.31
C LEU A 22 4.13 -34.69 -9.34
N ARG A 23 3.06 -33.93 -9.57
CA ARG A 23 2.02 -34.28 -10.54
C ARG A 23 2.33 -33.79 -11.96
N GLY A 24 3.48 -33.14 -12.18
CA GLY A 24 3.82 -32.53 -13.48
C GLY A 24 2.85 -31.42 -13.88
N ASN A 25 2.30 -30.68 -12.91
CA ASN A 25 1.32 -29.62 -13.11
C ASN A 25 1.97 -28.23 -13.23
N ILE A 26 3.20 -28.14 -13.70
CA ILE A 26 3.93 -26.90 -13.94
C ILE A 26 4.38 -26.86 -15.41
N GLY A 27 4.36 -25.68 -16.04
CA GLY A 27 4.89 -25.48 -17.40
C GLY A 27 3.96 -25.90 -18.54
N LYS A 28 2.67 -26.09 -18.30
CA LYS A 28 1.68 -26.42 -19.35
C LYS A 28 0.40 -25.57 -19.21
N PRO A 29 -0.29 -25.26 -20.33
CA PRO A 29 -1.55 -24.50 -20.30
C PRO A 29 -2.61 -25.13 -19.38
N GLY A 30 -3.33 -24.30 -18.63
CA GLY A 30 -4.38 -24.74 -17.71
C GLY A 30 -3.88 -25.40 -16.41
N ALA A 31 -2.57 -25.49 -16.21
CA ALA A 31 -1.96 -25.93 -14.96
C ALA A 31 -1.20 -24.79 -14.28
N GLY A 32 -0.52 -25.08 -13.16
CA GLY A 32 0.30 -24.12 -12.43
C GLY A 32 -0.28 -23.74 -11.08
N ILE A 33 0.51 -22.96 -10.34
CA ILE A 33 0.09 -22.36 -9.08
C ILE A 33 -0.46 -20.96 -9.36
N CYS A 34 -1.68 -20.69 -8.91
CA CYS A 34 -2.31 -19.37 -9.03
C CYS A 34 -2.62 -18.80 -7.64
N PRO A 35 -1.73 -17.98 -7.06
CA PRO A 35 -2.01 -17.31 -5.80
C PRO A 35 -2.96 -16.12 -6.05
N LEU A 36 -4.27 -16.33 -5.88
CA LEU A 36 -5.26 -15.26 -5.99
C LEU A 36 -4.96 -14.13 -4.99
N ARG A 37 -4.65 -12.95 -5.51
CA ARG A 37 -4.35 -11.76 -4.70
C ARG A 37 -5.60 -10.91 -4.51
N GLY A 38 -5.72 -10.25 -3.36
CA GLY A 38 -6.94 -9.53 -2.98
C GLY A 38 -7.02 -8.12 -3.56
N HIS A 39 -6.07 -7.25 -3.21
CA HIS A 39 -6.08 -5.85 -3.66
C HIS A 39 -5.51 -5.73 -5.07
N SER A 40 -6.11 -4.85 -5.87
CA SER A 40 -5.56 -4.45 -7.17
C SER A 40 -4.16 -3.86 -7.00
N ASN A 41 -3.25 -4.16 -7.92
CA ASN A 41 -1.88 -3.64 -8.00
C ASN A 41 -0.92 -4.03 -6.86
N VAL A 42 -1.25 -5.02 -6.03
CA VAL A 42 -0.28 -5.55 -5.04
C VAL A 42 0.95 -6.11 -5.73
N GLN A 43 0.78 -6.71 -6.90
CA GLN A 43 1.85 -7.13 -7.79
C GLN A 43 2.63 -5.92 -8.32
N GLY A 44 1.93 -4.97 -8.96
CA GLY A 44 2.52 -3.76 -9.54
C GLY A 44 3.34 -2.93 -8.55
N ASN A 45 2.92 -2.86 -7.27
CA ASN A 45 3.68 -2.20 -6.21
C ASN A 45 5.10 -2.78 -6.08
N ARG A 46 5.25 -4.11 -6.14
CA ARG A 46 6.56 -4.77 -6.08
C ARG A 46 7.36 -4.52 -7.35
N THR A 47 6.70 -4.51 -8.51
CA THR A 47 7.33 -4.19 -9.81
C THR A 47 7.95 -2.80 -9.83
N VAL A 48 7.33 -1.80 -9.18
CA VAL A 48 7.85 -0.43 -9.09
C VAL A 48 8.75 -0.19 -7.86
N GLY A 49 9.19 -1.25 -7.18
CA GLY A 49 10.18 -1.15 -6.12
C GLY A 49 9.65 -0.79 -4.74
N ILE A 50 8.33 -0.86 -4.50
CA ILE A 50 7.78 -0.72 -3.13
C ILE A 50 8.14 -2.00 -2.36
N SER A 51 9.28 -1.98 -1.68
CA SER A 51 9.82 -3.09 -0.91
C SER A 51 10.66 -2.61 0.25
N GLU A 52 10.50 -3.27 1.40
CA GLU A 52 11.36 -3.12 2.57
C GLU A 52 12.70 -3.86 2.40
N LYS A 53 12.79 -4.75 1.40
CA LYS A 53 13.99 -5.51 1.04
C LYS A 53 14.32 -5.35 -0.45
N PRO A 54 14.72 -4.14 -0.89
CA PRO A 54 15.13 -3.93 -2.28
C PRO A 54 16.40 -4.74 -2.59
N THR A 55 16.56 -5.17 -3.84
CA THR A 55 17.75 -5.92 -4.27
C THR A 55 18.94 -4.97 -4.45
N PRO A 56 20.20 -5.44 -4.29
CA PRO A 56 21.38 -4.63 -4.57
C PRO A 56 21.38 -4.02 -5.98
N ALA A 57 20.92 -4.80 -6.98
CA ALA A 57 20.80 -4.31 -8.35
C ALA A 57 19.84 -3.13 -8.48
N PHE A 58 18.71 -3.15 -7.78
CA PHE A 58 17.75 -2.04 -7.77
C PHE A 58 18.33 -0.81 -7.07
N LEU A 59 19.00 -0.99 -5.92
CA LEU A 59 19.64 0.09 -5.18
C LEU A 59 20.74 0.78 -6.01
N ASN A 60 21.58 0.01 -6.71
CA ASN A 60 22.61 0.59 -7.59
C ASN A 60 21.98 1.44 -8.70
N ARG A 61 20.88 0.98 -9.29
CA ARG A 61 20.14 1.75 -10.30
C ARG A 61 19.51 3.02 -9.74
N LEU A 62 18.99 2.98 -8.50
CA LEU A 62 18.51 4.19 -7.82
C LEU A 62 19.64 5.21 -7.63
N LYS A 63 20.82 4.75 -7.21
CA LYS A 63 22.01 5.60 -7.07
C LYS A 63 22.42 6.26 -8.38
N GLU A 64 22.48 5.49 -9.46
CA GLU A 64 22.84 5.99 -10.79
C GLU A 64 21.86 7.06 -11.30
N VAL A 65 20.55 6.85 -11.10
CA VAL A 65 19.51 7.75 -11.61
C VAL A 65 19.36 9.01 -10.78
N PHE A 66 19.40 8.89 -9.45
CA PHE A 66 19.08 10.00 -8.53
C PHE A 66 20.31 10.64 -7.87
N GLY A 67 21.51 10.09 -8.03
CA GLY A 67 22.76 10.68 -7.56
C GLY A 67 22.96 10.65 -6.04
N PHE A 68 22.23 9.81 -5.29
CA PHE A 68 22.40 9.63 -3.85
C PHE A 68 22.74 8.17 -3.51
N GLU A 69 23.35 7.94 -2.34
CA GLU A 69 23.60 6.58 -1.83
C GLU A 69 22.35 6.06 -1.08
N PRO A 70 21.60 5.08 -1.61
CA PRO A 70 20.43 4.57 -0.91
C PRO A 70 20.83 3.63 0.24
N PRO A 71 20.05 3.58 1.33
CA PRO A 71 20.33 2.67 2.44
C PRO A 71 20.34 1.21 1.97
N SER A 72 21.37 0.47 2.38
CA SER A 72 21.54 -0.96 2.05
C SER A 72 20.89 -1.91 3.06
N HIS A 73 20.62 -1.43 4.27
CA HIS A 73 19.93 -2.22 5.30
C HIS A 73 18.45 -2.36 4.97
N HIS A 74 17.86 -3.49 5.36
CA HIS A 74 16.44 -3.73 5.18
C HIS A 74 15.60 -2.80 6.06
N GLY A 75 14.52 -2.29 5.48
CA GLY A 75 13.50 -1.55 6.21
C GLY A 75 12.59 -2.47 7.01
N HIS A 76 11.65 -1.85 7.74
CA HIS A 76 10.61 -2.58 8.46
C HIS A 76 9.48 -3.02 7.52
N ASP A 77 9.05 -4.27 7.63
CA ASP A 77 7.72 -4.67 7.14
C ASP A 77 6.60 -4.05 8.00
N ALA A 78 5.33 -4.28 7.63
CA ALA A 78 4.21 -3.68 8.34
C ALA A 78 4.16 -4.06 9.84
N VAL A 79 4.48 -5.31 10.19
CA VAL A 79 4.46 -5.79 11.59
C VAL A 79 5.63 -5.18 12.36
N GLN A 80 6.82 -5.18 11.76
CA GLN A 80 8.01 -4.56 12.35
C GLN A 80 7.86 -3.05 12.52
N ALA A 81 7.17 -2.38 11.58
CA ALA A 81 6.88 -0.95 11.66
C ALA A 81 5.94 -0.67 12.84
N THR A 82 4.86 -1.44 12.99
CA THR A 82 3.97 -1.35 14.15
C THR A 82 4.72 -1.59 15.46
N GLN A 83 5.58 -2.61 15.52
CA GLN A 83 6.40 -2.85 16.71
C GLN A 83 7.34 -1.67 17.01
N ALA A 84 8.00 -1.12 15.98
CA ALA A 84 8.87 0.04 16.16
C ALA A 84 8.11 1.28 16.66
N MET A 85 6.85 1.45 16.27
CA MET A 85 5.97 2.50 16.80
C MET A 85 5.61 2.25 18.27
N ILE A 86 5.27 1.00 18.63
CA ILE A 86 4.97 0.60 20.01
C ILE A 86 6.16 0.88 20.92
N ASP A 87 7.37 0.51 20.48
CA ASP A 87 8.64 0.69 21.19
C ASP A 87 9.12 2.15 21.22
N GLY A 88 8.49 3.05 20.47
CA GLY A 88 8.92 4.45 20.32
C GLY A 88 10.19 4.66 19.49
N ARG A 89 10.67 3.62 18.78
CA ARG A 89 11.79 3.70 17.84
C ARG A 89 11.40 4.38 16.52
N ALA A 90 10.16 4.20 16.08
CA ALA A 90 9.57 4.94 14.97
C ALA A 90 8.70 6.08 15.50
N ARG A 91 9.01 7.31 15.06
CA ARG A 91 8.33 8.54 15.51
C ARG A 91 7.55 9.25 14.41
N ALA A 92 7.76 8.86 13.15
CA ALA A 92 7.05 9.40 12.01
C ALA A 92 6.43 8.28 11.18
N LEU A 93 5.20 8.48 10.70
CA LEU A 93 4.49 7.57 9.81
C LEU A 93 4.02 8.34 8.57
N ILE A 94 4.27 7.78 7.39
CA ILE A 94 3.71 8.29 6.14
C ILE A 94 2.97 7.13 5.46
N CYS A 95 1.66 7.31 5.24
CA CYS A 95 0.81 6.33 4.60
C CYS A 95 0.30 6.85 3.26
N LEU A 96 0.59 6.11 2.18
CA LEU A 96 -0.05 6.31 0.88
C LEU A 96 -1.24 5.36 0.75
N GLY A 97 -2.41 5.87 1.12
CA GLY A 97 -3.65 5.09 1.21
C GLY A 97 -3.65 4.08 2.37
N GLY A 98 -4.67 3.23 2.38
CA GLY A 98 -4.83 2.17 3.37
C GLY A 98 -5.40 2.63 4.71
N ASN A 99 -5.80 1.66 5.53
CA ASN A 99 -6.29 1.84 6.89
C ASN A 99 -5.30 1.15 7.85
N PHE A 100 -4.06 1.66 7.87
CA PHE A 100 -2.88 0.97 8.40
C PHE A 100 -3.09 0.39 9.80
N ALA A 101 -3.48 1.22 10.78
CA ALA A 101 -3.62 0.78 12.17
C ALA A 101 -4.71 -0.30 12.32
N VAL A 102 -5.81 -0.20 11.56
CA VAL A 102 -6.90 -1.19 11.58
C VAL A 102 -6.53 -2.47 10.84
N ALA A 103 -5.64 -2.39 9.85
CA ALA A 103 -5.17 -3.56 9.11
C ALA A 103 -4.21 -4.42 9.95
N MET A 104 -3.65 -3.89 11.04
CA MET A 104 -2.78 -4.63 11.94
C MET A 104 -3.62 -5.51 12.89
N PRO A 105 -3.15 -6.73 13.20
CA PRO A 105 -3.91 -7.68 14.01
C PRO A 105 -4.01 -7.29 15.50
N ASP A 106 -3.02 -6.55 16.02
CA ASP A 106 -2.97 -6.12 17.42
C ASP A 106 -3.38 -4.65 17.56
N HIS A 107 -4.69 -4.43 17.58
CA HIS A 107 -5.26 -3.10 17.79
C HIS A 107 -5.08 -2.54 19.21
N GLU A 108 -4.97 -3.40 20.23
CA GLU A 108 -4.84 -2.99 21.63
C GLU A 108 -3.53 -2.23 21.85
N ASN A 109 -2.46 -2.69 21.21
CA ASN A 109 -1.17 -2.01 21.24
C ASN A 109 -0.96 -1.06 20.06
N GLY A 110 -1.47 -1.41 18.88
CA GLY A 110 -1.28 -0.62 17.66
C GLY A 110 -1.99 0.73 17.67
N PHE A 111 -3.21 0.83 18.24
CA PHE A 111 -3.93 2.10 18.27
C PHE A 111 -3.29 3.12 19.21
N PRO A 112 -2.92 2.78 20.47
CA PRO A 112 -2.20 3.70 21.34
C PRO A 112 -0.82 4.11 20.79
N ALA A 113 -0.18 3.27 19.97
CA ALA A 113 1.09 3.60 19.35
C ALA A 113 0.99 4.76 18.35
N MET A 114 -0.15 4.90 17.64
CA MET A 114 -0.38 6.01 16.71
C MET A 114 -0.28 7.37 17.42
N SER A 115 -0.86 7.49 18.63
CA SER A 115 -0.82 8.75 19.40
C SER A 115 0.57 9.11 19.95
N LYS A 116 1.51 8.17 19.94
CA LYS A 116 2.90 8.41 20.36
C LYS A 116 3.78 8.96 19.23
N LEU A 117 3.30 8.93 17.99
CA LEU A 117 4.04 9.48 16.84
C LEU A 117 4.19 10.99 16.99
N ASP A 118 5.38 11.49 16.67
CA ASP A 118 5.65 12.91 16.53
C ASP A 118 5.01 13.46 15.23
N LEU A 119 4.96 12.65 14.17
CA LEU A 119 4.37 13.01 12.88
C LEU A 119 3.57 11.84 12.26
N SER A 120 2.36 12.12 11.78
CA SER A 120 1.55 11.17 10.99
C SER A 120 1.00 11.84 9.73
N VAL A 121 1.40 11.38 8.54
CA VAL A 121 0.94 11.91 7.26
C VAL A 121 0.16 10.84 6.51
N HIS A 122 -1.07 11.16 6.11
CA HIS A 122 -1.94 10.25 5.38
C HIS A 122 -2.32 10.84 4.03
N VAL A 123 -1.88 10.24 2.94
CA VAL A 123 -2.35 10.57 1.60
C VAL A 123 -3.53 9.66 1.27
N GLY A 124 -4.74 10.20 1.13
CA GLY A 124 -5.96 9.39 1.09
C GLY A 124 -7.03 9.93 0.17
N THR A 125 -7.80 9.00 -0.41
CA THR A 125 -8.95 9.32 -1.28
C THR A 125 -10.24 9.51 -0.48
N LYS A 126 -10.30 8.94 0.73
CA LYS A 126 -11.42 9.01 1.68
C LYS A 126 -10.91 8.92 3.11
N LEU A 127 -11.69 9.46 4.04
CA LEU A 127 -11.42 9.28 5.47
C LEU A 127 -11.67 7.83 5.91
N ASN A 128 -10.83 7.32 6.81
CA ASN A 128 -10.98 6.00 7.42
C ASN A 128 -10.63 6.07 8.93
N ARG A 129 -10.77 4.95 9.63
CA ARG A 129 -10.60 4.89 11.08
C ARG A 129 -9.16 5.19 11.55
N THR A 130 -8.13 4.85 10.78
CA THR A 130 -6.74 5.21 11.11
C THR A 130 -6.56 6.73 11.22
N HIS A 131 -7.29 7.52 10.41
CA HIS A 131 -7.20 8.98 10.45
C HIS A 131 -7.77 9.61 11.74
N LEU A 132 -8.51 8.83 12.54
CA LEU A 132 -9.00 9.26 13.86
C LEU A 132 -7.96 9.01 14.97
N LEU A 133 -6.90 8.25 14.67
CA LEU A 133 -5.82 7.92 15.60
C LEU A 133 -4.68 8.90 15.37
N VAL A 134 -4.85 10.13 15.85
CA VAL A 134 -3.92 11.24 15.59
C VAL A 134 -2.65 11.13 16.43
N GLY A 135 -1.49 11.41 15.80
CA GLY A 135 -0.23 11.68 16.48
C GLY A 135 -0.14 13.15 16.92
N LYS A 136 1.05 13.60 17.35
CA LYS A 136 1.26 15.00 17.76
C LYS A 136 0.98 15.98 16.63
N GLU A 137 1.62 15.77 15.48
CA GLU A 137 1.31 16.46 14.24
C GLU A 137 0.70 15.48 13.25
N THR A 138 -0.52 15.76 12.77
CA THR A 138 -1.22 14.87 11.84
C THR A 138 -1.72 15.63 10.61
N PHE A 139 -1.29 15.18 9.44
CA PHE A 139 -1.71 15.72 8.15
C PHE A 139 -2.50 14.68 7.36
N ILE A 140 -3.62 15.12 6.79
CA ILE A 140 -4.38 14.33 5.81
C ILE A 140 -4.33 15.08 4.48
N LEU A 141 -3.63 14.49 3.52
CA LEU A 141 -3.46 15.02 2.17
C LEU A 141 -4.46 14.32 1.24
N PRO A 142 -5.54 15.00 0.82
CA PRO A 142 -6.47 14.42 -0.13
C PRO A 142 -5.78 14.16 -1.47
N CYS A 143 -6.06 13.00 -2.07
CA CYS A 143 -5.59 12.65 -3.41
C CYS A 143 -6.72 12.11 -4.28
N LEU A 144 -6.50 12.09 -5.59
CA LEU A 144 -7.47 11.56 -6.53
C LEU A 144 -7.65 10.04 -6.36
N GLY A 145 -8.90 9.61 -6.33
CA GLY A 145 -9.27 8.21 -6.44
C GLY A 145 -9.16 7.70 -7.87
N ARG A 146 -8.90 6.40 -8.04
CA ARG A 146 -8.84 5.75 -9.37
C ARG A 146 -10.10 5.95 -10.21
N THR A 147 -11.26 6.15 -9.59
CA THR A 147 -12.54 6.40 -10.26
C THR A 147 -12.70 7.84 -10.76
N GLU A 148 -11.85 8.75 -10.31
CA GLU A 148 -11.94 10.18 -10.59
C GLU A 148 -11.11 10.56 -11.83
N LEU A 149 -11.57 11.58 -12.54
CA LEU A 149 -10.89 12.15 -13.69
C LEU A 149 -9.62 12.84 -13.22
N ASP A 150 -8.48 12.39 -13.74
CA ASP A 150 -7.20 13.04 -13.60
C ASP A 150 -6.92 13.86 -14.86
N MET A 151 -7.08 15.18 -14.76
CA MET A 151 -6.84 16.14 -15.83
C MET A 151 -5.58 16.93 -15.49
N GLN A 152 -4.53 16.73 -16.26
CA GLN A 152 -3.25 17.44 -16.13
C GLN A 152 -3.08 18.42 -17.29
N ALA A 153 -2.02 19.23 -17.26
CA ALA A 153 -1.68 20.13 -18.38
C ALA A 153 -1.50 19.38 -19.71
N SER A 154 -1.03 18.12 -19.67
CA SER A 154 -0.89 17.24 -20.84
C SER A 154 -2.19 16.54 -21.27
N GLY A 155 -3.30 16.83 -20.61
CA GLY A 155 -4.60 16.21 -20.88
C GLY A 155 -4.99 15.14 -19.86
N ARG A 156 -5.95 14.29 -20.27
CA ARG A 156 -6.50 13.24 -19.41
C ARG A 156 -5.49 12.13 -19.17
N GLN A 157 -5.28 11.78 -17.90
CA GLN A 157 -4.36 10.72 -17.51
C GLN A 157 -5.04 9.36 -17.32
N SER A 158 -4.20 8.32 -17.37
CA SER A 158 -4.53 6.96 -16.98
C SER A 158 -3.34 6.34 -16.27
N ILE A 159 -3.59 5.47 -15.30
CA ILE A 159 -2.55 4.73 -14.58
C ILE A 159 -2.53 3.27 -15.02
N THR A 160 -1.36 2.66 -15.06
CA THR A 160 -1.22 1.22 -15.32
C THR A 160 -1.52 0.44 -14.05
N VAL A 161 -2.28 -0.64 -14.18
CA VAL A 161 -2.71 -1.50 -13.06
C VAL A 161 -2.52 -2.95 -13.44
N GLU A 162 -1.94 -3.73 -12.52
CA GLU A 162 -1.98 -5.18 -12.58
C GLU A 162 -3.09 -5.73 -11.66
N ASP A 163 -4.00 -6.53 -12.20
CA ASP A 163 -5.08 -7.14 -11.42
C ASP A 163 -4.69 -8.50 -10.79
N SER A 164 -5.65 -9.11 -10.10
CA SER A 164 -5.47 -10.39 -9.41
C SER A 164 -5.19 -11.57 -10.35
N MET A 165 -5.43 -11.41 -11.66
CA MET A 165 -5.18 -12.40 -12.70
C MET A 165 -3.89 -12.12 -13.47
N SER A 166 -3.06 -11.20 -12.97
CA SER A 166 -1.81 -10.75 -13.60
C SER A 166 -2.02 -10.11 -14.97
N MET A 167 -3.18 -9.49 -15.19
CA MET A 167 -3.45 -8.70 -16.38
C MET A 167 -3.10 -7.24 -16.15
N VAL A 168 -2.20 -6.72 -16.98
CA VAL A 168 -1.79 -5.32 -16.97
C VAL A 168 -2.70 -4.52 -17.91
N HIS A 169 -3.37 -3.50 -17.38
CA HIS A 169 -4.29 -2.67 -18.16
C HIS A 169 -4.28 -1.21 -17.68
N ALA A 170 -4.75 -0.31 -18.56
CA ALA A 170 -4.92 1.10 -18.21
C ALA A 170 -6.19 1.29 -17.37
N SER A 171 -6.08 2.11 -16.32
CA SER A 171 -7.19 2.53 -15.49
C SER A 171 -7.32 4.05 -15.53
N SER A 172 -8.49 4.53 -15.98
CA SER A 172 -8.81 5.95 -16.04
C SER A 172 -10.20 6.18 -15.45
N GLY A 173 -10.27 7.06 -14.46
CA GLY A 173 -11.53 7.44 -13.84
C GLY A 173 -12.42 8.24 -14.77
N LYS A 174 -13.71 8.31 -14.42
CA LYS A 174 -14.75 9.04 -15.18
C LYS A 174 -15.51 10.05 -14.31
N LEU A 175 -15.41 9.93 -12.99
CA LEU A 175 -16.11 10.80 -12.05
C LEU A 175 -15.39 12.13 -11.94
N LYS A 176 -16.13 13.23 -11.88
CA LYS A 176 -15.53 14.53 -11.55
C LYS A 176 -14.99 14.49 -10.11
N PRO A 177 -13.72 14.86 -9.85
CA PRO A 177 -13.20 14.93 -8.50
C PRO A 177 -14.06 15.86 -7.63
N PRO A 178 -14.29 15.54 -6.35
CA PRO A 178 -14.83 16.51 -5.41
C PRO A 178 -13.87 17.71 -5.33
N LEU A 179 -14.39 18.92 -5.04
CA LEU A 179 -13.55 20.12 -4.86
C LEU A 179 -12.50 19.86 -3.77
N LEU A 180 -11.23 19.68 -4.17
CA LEU A 180 -10.09 19.74 -3.25
C LEU A 180 -9.85 21.21 -2.89
N CYS A 181 -10.48 21.71 -1.83
CA CYS A 181 -10.12 23.00 -1.26
C CYS A 181 -8.85 22.83 -0.41
N PHE A 182 -7.67 23.08 -0.99
CA PHE A 182 -6.47 23.35 -0.21
C PHE A 182 -6.56 24.78 0.35
N ALA A 183 -6.96 24.91 1.61
CA ALA A 183 -6.81 26.16 2.37
C ALA A 183 -5.74 25.94 3.46
N PRO A 184 -4.72 26.83 3.62
CA PRO A 184 -3.55 26.56 4.45
C PRO A 184 -3.79 26.44 5.96
N ASN A 185 -5.03 26.51 6.47
CA ASN A 185 -5.27 26.60 7.93
C ASN A 185 -6.66 26.14 8.40
N ARG A 186 -7.29 25.14 7.77
CA ARG A 186 -8.48 24.45 8.33
C ARG A 186 -8.82 23.21 7.51
N LEU A 187 -9.11 22.10 8.20
CA LEU A 187 -9.81 20.95 7.64
C LEU A 187 -11.13 21.43 7.02
N LEU A 188 -11.19 21.49 5.70
CA LEU A 188 -12.43 21.70 4.95
C LEU A 188 -12.56 20.55 3.96
N TRP A 189 -13.09 19.43 4.46
CA TRP A 189 -13.68 18.40 3.61
C TRP A 189 -15.13 18.82 3.31
N PRO A 190 -15.50 19.13 2.06
CA PRO A 190 -16.90 19.32 1.72
C PRO A 190 -17.61 17.97 1.95
N ALA A 191 -18.51 17.96 2.92
CA ALA A 191 -19.31 16.80 3.28
C ALA A 191 -19.90 16.12 2.03
N TRP A 192 -19.75 14.80 1.95
CA TRP A 192 -20.48 13.96 1.00
C TRP A 192 -21.97 14.09 1.29
N ARG A 193 -22.66 15.03 0.64
CA ARG A 193 -24.08 14.88 0.40
C ARG A 193 -24.22 13.71 -0.57
N LYS A 194 -24.66 12.56 -0.06
CA LYS A 194 -25.35 11.56 -0.89
C LYS A 194 -26.39 12.34 -1.70
N ARG A 195 -26.17 12.48 -3.01
CA ARG A 195 -27.26 12.85 -3.91
C ARG A 195 -28.15 11.59 -4.06
N PRO A 196 -29.48 11.76 -4.09
CA PRO A 196 -30.43 10.66 -4.21
C PRO A 196 -30.18 9.81 -5.46
#